data_AF-A0A7S3Y332-F1
#
_entry.id   AF-A0A7S3Y332-F1
#
_cell.length_a   1.000
_cell.length_b   1.000
_cell.length_c   1.000
_cell.angle_alpha   90.00
_cell.angle_beta   90.00
_cell.angle_gamma   90.00
#
_symmetry.space_group_name_H-M   'P 1'
#
loop_
_entity.id
_entity.type
_entity.pdbx_description
1 polymer ?
#
loop_
_entity_poly.entity_id
_entity_poly.type
_entity_poly.pdbx_seq_one_letter_code
_entity_poly.pdbx_strand_id
1 'polypeptide(L)'
;RPRPRAPPPPPPPTPAAAAAAVAEVAAEVDAAAVAADPPYLRLWTYARDRPELARDFTPPAAFEDWFGRLPSRLRPDPPPHWIFVGPAGTYTPLHLDPWATHAWFAQLQGRKRFVLFPPEDTRKICDGNQFVDVRHLIGTVTS
;
A
#
# COMPACT_ATOMS: atom_id res chain seq x y z
N ARG A 1 7.70 35.33 -17.19
CA ARG A 1 7.73 35.14 -15.72
C ARG A 1 7.03 33.81 -15.41
N PRO A 2 7.70 32.81 -14.80
CA PRO A 2 7.01 31.59 -14.39
C PRO A 2 6.04 31.93 -13.24
N ARG A 3 4.82 31.37 -13.29
CA ARG A 3 3.84 31.53 -12.20
C ARG A 3 4.40 30.84 -10.95
N PRO A 4 4.26 31.44 -9.76
CA PRO A 4 4.59 30.75 -8.52
C PRO A 4 3.74 29.49 -8.41
N ARG A 5 4.39 28.36 -8.11
CA ARG A 5 3.73 27.07 -7.92
C ARG A 5 2.82 27.20 -6.70
N ALA A 6 1.53 26.90 -6.85
CA ALA A 6 0.61 26.91 -5.73
C ALA A 6 1.12 25.95 -4.64
N PRO A 7 0.98 26.31 -3.35
CA PRO A 7 1.29 25.37 -2.27
C PRO A 7 0.45 24.10 -2.45
N PRO A 8 1.00 22.91 -2.13
CA PRO A 8 0.24 21.68 -2.19
C PRO A 8 -0.99 21.82 -1.28
N PRO A 9 -2.15 21.24 -1.67
CA PRO A 9 -3.32 21.23 -0.80
C PRO A 9 -2.97 20.56 0.54
N PRO A 10 -3.63 20.96 1.64
CA PRO A 10 -3.47 20.26 2.90
C PRO A 10 -3.81 18.78 2.70
N PRO A 11 -3.12 17.87 3.41
CA PRO A 11 -3.48 16.45 3.35
C PRO A 11 -4.95 16.30 3.78
N PRO A 12 -5.70 15.37 3.17
CA PRO A 12 -7.04 15.06 3.64
C PRO A 12 -6.99 14.69 5.14
N PRO A 13 -8.06 14.97 5.91
CA PRO A 13 -8.10 14.60 7.32
C PRO A 13 -7.82 13.11 7.46
N THR A 14 -7.00 12.74 8.46
CA THR A 14 -6.70 11.33 8.74
C THR A 14 -8.03 10.59 8.97
N PRO A 15 -8.26 9.46 8.28
CA PRO A 15 -9.50 8.74 8.46
C PRO A 15 -9.52 8.08 9.85
N ALA A 16 -10.29 8.66 10.76
CA ALA A 16 -10.19 8.35 12.19
C ALA A 16 -10.59 6.91 12.51
N ALA A 17 -11.56 6.33 11.78
CA ALA A 17 -12.02 4.97 12.01
C ALA A 17 -11.03 3.94 11.45
N ALA A 18 -10.50 4.18 10.25
CA ALA A 18 -9.49 3.31 9.65
C ALA A 18 -8.18 3.34 10.43
N ALA A 19 -7.74 4.52 10.91
CA ALA A 19 -6.58 4.63 11.76
C ALA A 19 -6.75 3.86 13.08
N ALA A 20 -7.92 3.96 13.73
CA ALA A 20 -8.22 3.22 14.96
C ALA A 20 -8.27 1.70 14.74
N ALA A 21 -8.94 1.24 13.68
CA ALA A 21 -9.00 -0.17 13.33
C ALA A 21 -7.61 -0.73 13.00
N VAL A 22 -6.76 0.05 12.31
CA VAL A 22 -5.37 -0.34 12.06
C VAL A 22 -4.54 -0.36 13.33
N ALA A 23 -4.75 0.56 14.29
CA ALA A 23 -4.05 0.54 15.56
C ALA A 23 -4.39 -0.71 16.41
N GLU A 24 -5.65 -1.14 16.41
CA GLU A 24 -6.10 -2.39 17.04
C GLU A 24 -5.37 -3.60 16.45
N VAL A 25 -5.41 -3.75 15.12
CA VAL A 25 -4.72 -4.85 14.41
C VAL A 25 -3.20 -4.76 14.57
N ALA A 26 -2.63 -3.56 14.56
CA ALA A 26 -1.19 -3.37 14.77
C ALA A 26 -0.75 -3.84 16.15
N ALA A 27 -1.53 -3.60 17.20
CA ALA A 27 -1.22 -4.08 18.54
C ALA A 27 -1.17 -5.61 18.61
N GLU A 28 -2.07 -6.30 17.90
CA GLU A 28 -2.05 -7.77 17.81
C GLU A 28 -0.84 -8.28 17.02
N VAL A 29 -0.53 -7.62 15.89
CA VAL A 29 0.64 -7.91 15.06
C VAL A 29 1.93 -7.73 15.85
N ASP A 30 2.06 -6.64 16.61
CA ASP A 30 3.23 -6.37 17.46
C ASP A 30 3.35 -7.38 18.60
N ALA A 31 2.23 -7.76 19.23
CA ALA A 31 2.21 -8.80 20.26
C ALA A 31 2.65 -10.17 19.72
N ALA A 32 2.37 -10.45 18.44
CA ALA A 32 2.81 -11.66 17.75
C ALA A 32 4.24 -11.56 17.18
N ALA A 33 4.83 -10.36 17.10
CA ALA A 33 6.16 -10.10 16.52
C ALA A 33 7.35 -10.51 17.40
N VAL A 34 7.13 -11.16 18.53
CA VAL A 34 8.19 -11.71 19.43
C VAL A 34 8.94 -12.90 18.78
N ALA A 35 8.66 -13.24 17.53
CA ALA A 35 9.27 -14.33 16.76
C ALA A 35 10.33 -13.83 15.75
N ALA A 36 11.20 -14.74 15.30
CA ALA A 36 12.28 -14.44 14.34
C ALA A 36 11.81 -14.00 12.93
N ASP A 37 10.52 -14.18 12.62
CA ASP A 37 9.85 -13.69 11.42
C ASP A 37 8.62 -12.88 11.84
N PRO A 38 8.66 -11.55 11.81
CA PRO A 38 7.56 -10.73 12.29
C PRO A 38 6.33 -10.90 11.39
N PRO A 39 5.12 -11.02 11.96
CA PRO A 39 3.91 -11.14 11.17
C PRO A 39 3.74 -9.89 10.31
N TYR A 40 3.58 -10.10 9.00
CA TYR A 40 3.28 -9.04 8.05
C TYR A 40 1.91 -9.32 7.43
N LEU A 41 0.88 -8.66 7.96
CA LEU A 41 -0.47 -8.70 7.41
C LEU A 41 -0.50 -7.90 6.11
N ARG A 42 -0.30 -8.60 5.01
CA ARG A 42 -0.43 -8.07 3.64
C ARG A 42 -1.80 -8.40 3.09
N LEU A 43 -2.32 -7.50 2.25
CA LEU A 43 -3.54 -7.73 1.49
C LEU A 43 -4.78 -7.97 2.36
N TRP A 44 -4.84 -7.37 3.56
CA TRP A 44 -6.05 -7.47 4.38
C TRP A 44 -7.19 -6.75 3.67
N THR A 45 -8.17 -7.55 3.22
CA THR A 45 -9.31 -7.05 2.47
C THR A 45 -10.41 -6.60 3.43
N TYR A 46 -10.24 -5.40 3.98
CA TYR A 46 -11.19 -4.83 4.95
C TYR A 46 -12.64 -4.77 4.45
N ALA A 47 -12.86 -4.75 3.13
CA ALA A 47 -14.21 -4.78 2.55
C ALA A 47 -15.01 -6.04 2.96
N ARG A 48 -14.36 -7.13 3.36
CA ARG A 48 -15.01 -8.34 3.85
C ARG A 48 -15.37 -8.26 5.32
N ASP A 49 -14.46 -7.75 6.14
CA ASP A 49 -14.57 -7.83 7.61
C ASP A 49 -15.11 -6.54 8.25
N ARG A 50 -14.74 -5.38 7.68
CA ARG A 50 -15.06 -4.03 8.15
C ARG A 50 -15.38 -3.09 6.97
N PRO A 51 -16.45 -3.34 6.19
CA PRO A 51 -16.78 -2.57 4.99
C PRO A 51 -17.01 -1.07 5.26
N GLU A 52 -17.35 -0.69 6.48
CA GLU A 52 -17.48 0.70 6.94
C GLU A 52 -16.20 1.51 6.77
N LEU A 53 -15.02 0.88 6.81
CA LEU A 53 -13.74 1.55 6.59
C LEU A 53 -13.59 2.10 5.18
N ALA A 54 -14.42 1.67 4.21
CA ALA A 54 -14.37 2.24 2.86
C ALA A 54 -14.71 3.74 2.83
N ARG A 55 -15.51 4.23 3.79
CA ARG A 55 -15.95 5.64 3.87
C ARG A 55 -14.81 6.60 4.19
N ASP A 56 -13.75 6.06 4.77
CA ASP A 56 -12.58 6.77 5.24
C ASP A 56 -11.59 7.06 4.09
N PHE A 57 -11.80 6.46 2.92
CA PHE A 57 -10.90 6.59 1.77
C PHE A 57 -11.61 7.20 0.58
N THR A 58 -11.05 8.30 0.07
CA THR A 58 -11.41 8.85 -1.24
C THR A 58 -10.16 8.80 -2.12
N PRO A 59 -10.17 8.03 -3.23
CA PRO A 59 -9.05 8.02 -4.17
C PRO A 59 -8.71 9.43 -4.64
N PRO A 60 -7.42 9.78 -4.79
CA PRO A 60 -7.05 11.08 -5.34
C PRO A 60 -7.59 11.23 -6.76
N ALA A 61 -7.96 12.45 -7.16
CA ALA A 61 -8.60 12.71 -8.46
C ALA A 61 -7.80 12.25 -9.69
N ALA A 62 -6.49 12.06 -9.56
CA ALA A 62 -5.63 11.52 -10.61
C ALA A 62 -5.78 10.00 -10.83
N PHE A 63 -6.42 9.28 -9.90
CA PHE A 63 -6.63 7.85 -9.97
C PHE A 63 -8.08 7.57 -10.38
N GLU A 64 -8.24 7.09 -11.61
CA GLU A 64 -9.53 6.68 -12.15
C GLU A 64 -9.76 5.19 -11.90
N ASP A 65 -10.88 4.83 -11.27
CA ASP A 65 -11.27 3.44 -11.08
C ASP A 65 -11.94 2.87 -12.33
N TRP A 66 -11.17 2.11 -13.12
CA TRP A 66 -11.68 1.41 -14.30
C TRP A 66 -12.49 0.16 -13.95
N PHE A 67 -12.25 -0.49 -12.81
CA PHE A 67 -13.06 -1.63 -12.38
C PHE A 67 -14.49 -1.21 -12.09
N GLY A 68 -14.69 -0.02 -11.50
CA GLY A 68 -16.00 0.58 -11.29
C GLY A 68 -16.83 0.75 -12.58
N ARG A 69 -16.20 0.78 -13.75
CA ARG A 69 -16.87 0.89 -15.06
C ARG A 69 -17.34 -0.44 -15.63
N LEU A 70 -16.83 -1.56 -15.12
CA LEU A 70 -17.23 -2.89 -15.58
C LEU A 70 -18.66 -3.22 -15.10
N PRO A 71 -19.40 -4.06 -15.84
CA PRO A 71 -20.62 -4.69 -15.33
C PRO A 71 -20.34 -5.36 -13.98
N SER A 72 -21.27 -5.27 -13.01
CA SER A 72 -21.07 -5.76 -11.63
C SER A 72 -20.54 -7.20 -11.57
N ARG A 73 -21.08 -8.10 -12.42
CA ARG A 73 -20.65 -9.51 -12.54
C ARG A 73 -19.21 -9.73 -13.02
N LEU A 74 -18.55 -8.70 -13.53
CA LEU A 74 -17.16 -8.72 -14.03
C LEU A 74 -16.21 -7.93 -13.13
N ARG A 75 -16.71 -7.28 -12.08
CA ARG A 75 -15.87 -6.55 -11.13
C ARG A 75 -15.13 -7.54 -10.24
N PRO A 76 -13.89 -7.21 -9.79
CA PRO A 76 -13.25 -7.96 -8.73
C PRO A 76 -14.15 -7.99 -7.48
N ASP A 77 -14.34 -9.18 -6.91
CA ASP A 77 -15.00 -9.40 -5.63
C ASP A 77 -14.06 -10.20 -4.70
N PRO A 78 -13.48 -9.56 -3.67
CA PRO A 78 -13.77 -8.21 -3.19
C PRO A 78 -13.10 -7.15 -4.09
N PRO A 79 -13.49 -5.85 -3.97
CA PRO A 79 -12.77 -4.77 -4.61
C PRO A 79 -11.28 -4.81 -4.25
N PRO A 80 -10.36 -4.38 -5.15
CA PRO A 80 -8.91 -4.47 -4.96
C PRO A 80 -8.39 -3.38 -4.00
N HIS A 81 -8.96 -3.31 -2.80
CA HIS A 81 -8.59 -2.40 -1.74
C HIS A 81 -8.06 -3.19 -0.55
N TRP A 82 -6.87 -2.82 -0.09
CA TRP A 82 -6.17 -3.56 0.95
C TRP A 82 -5.54 -2.65 1.98
N ILE A 83 -5.48 -3.15 3.21
CA ILE A 83 -4.68 -2.58 4.28
C ILE A 83 -3.45 -3.47 4.49
N PHE A 84 -2.33 -2.81 4.77
CA PHE A 84 -1.06 -3.46 5.10
C PHE A 84 -0.69 -3.07 6.53
N VAL A 85 -0.44 -4.06 7.38
CA VAL A 85 -0.02 -3.86 8.78
C VAL A 85 1.17 -4.76 9.08
N GLY A 86 2.25 -4.19 9.59
CA GLY A 86 3.46 -4.93 9.92
C GLY A 86 4.42 -4.08 10.74
N PRO A 87 5.25 -4.68 11.61
CA PRO A 87 6.23 -3.94 12.38
C PRO A 87 7.38 -3.44 11.50
N ALA A 88 8.28 -2.66 12.11
CA ALA A 88 9.51 -2.22 11.47
C ALA A 88 10.32 -3.43 10.95
N GLY A 89 10.88 -3.30 9.75
CA GLY A 89 11.65 -4.37 9.09
C GLY A 89 10.83 -5.30 8.18
N THR A 90 9.50 -5.22 8.21
CA THR A 90 8.67 -5.92 7.22
C THR A 90 8.95 -5.44 5.80
N TYR A 91 8.86 -6.37 4.84
CA TYR A 91 9.29 -6.13 3.45
C TYR A 91 8.35 -6.79 2.44
N THR A 92 8.12 -6.08 1.34
CA THR A 92 7.45 -6.61 0.15
C THR A 92 8.47 -6.68 -0.97
N PRO A 93 8.77 -7.86 -1.53
CA PRO A 93 9.68 -7.99 -2.67
C PRO A 93 9.30 -7.09 -3.83
N LEU A 94 10.28 -6.74 -4.66
CA LEU A 94 10.04 -6.03 -5.91
C LEU A 94 9.05 -6.83 -6.78
N HIS A 95 8.05 -6.16 -7.31
CA HIS A 95 6.99 -6.75 -8.12
C HIS A 95 6.37 -5.71 -9.04
N LEU A 96 5.58 -6.19 -10.01
CA LEU A 96 4.57 -5.40 -10.70
C LEU A 96 3.23 -5.67 -10.05
N ASP A 97 2.39 -4.63 -9.93
CA ASP A 97 1.04 -4.79 -9.42
C ASP A 97 0.23 -5.75 -10.32
N PRO A 98 -0.67 -6.57 -9.74
CA PRO A 98 -1.56 -7.42 -10.52
C PRO A 98 -2.32 -6.63 -11.58
N TRP A 99 -2.50 -7.26 -12.74
CA TRP A 99 -3.13 -6.66 -13.92
C TRP A 99 -2.48 -5.35 -14.42
N ALA A 100 -1.23 -5.06 -14.02
CA ALA A 100 -0.52 -3.83 -14.36
C ALA A 100 -1.30 -2.57 -13.99
N THR A 101 -2.03 -2.63 -12.88
CA THR A 101 -2.82 -1.51 -12.36
C THR A 101 -1.93 -0.42 -11.77
N HIS A 102 -2.45 0.81 -11.70
CA HIS A 102 -1.83 1.87 -10.91
C HIS A 102 -2.34 1.78 -9.48
N ALA A 103 -1.44 1.84 -8.50
CA ALA A 103 -1.78 1.88 -7.08
C ALA A 103 -1.54 3.26 -6.47
N TRP A 104 -2.38 3.62 -5.49
CA TRP A 104 -2.16 4.75 -4.59
C TRP A 104 -2.16 4.24 -3.15
N PHE A 105 -1.41 4.91 -2.28
CA PHE A 105 -1.27 4.51 -0.88
C PHE A 105 -1.69 5.66 0.04
N ALA A 106 -2.55 5.37 1.02
CA ALA A 106 -2.78 6.21 2.18
C ALA A 106 -1.97 5.68 3.36
N GLN A 107 -0.94 6.42 3.81
CA GLN A 107 -0.22 6.07 5.03
C GLN A 107 -1.04 6.50 6.25
N LEU A 108 -1.53 5.53 7.02
CA LEU A 108 -2.30 5.80 8.24
C LEU A 108 -1.40 6.04 9.45
N GLN A 109 -0.39 5.19 9.65
CA GLN A 109 0.57 5.28 10.76
C GLN A 109 1.95 4.75 10.35
N GLY A 110 3.03 5.32 10.91
CA GLY A 110 4.40 4.89 10.65
C GLY A 110 4.98 5.42 9.35
N ARG A 111 6.02 4.75 8.82
CA ARG A 111 6.75 5.16 7.62
C ARG A 111 7.00 3.98 6.69
N LYS A 112 6.67 4.15 5.41
CA LYS A 112 7.00 3.20 4.34
C LYS A 112 8.06 3.78 3.41
N ARG A 113 9.06 2.96 3.06
CA ARG A 113 10.07 3.29 2.05
C ARG A 113 9.75 2.52 0.76
N PHE A 114 9.62 3.25 -0.34
CA PHE A 114 9.43 2.67 -1.67
C PHE A 114 10.73 2.79 -2.47
N VAL A 115 11.10 1.70 -3.15
CA VAL A 115 12.12 1.70 -4.20
C VAL A 115 11.37 1.43 -5.50
N LEU A 116 11.38 2.40 -6.40
CA LEU A 116 10.65 2.36 -7.66
C LEU A 116 11.67 2.35 -8.80
N PHE A 117 11.43 1.47 -9.77
CA PHE A 117 12.20 1.43 -11.00
C PHE A 117 11.26 1.74 -12.17
N PRO A 118 11.75 2.47 -13.18
CA PRO A 118 10.98 2.67 -14.40
C PRO A 118 10.73 1.33 -15.11
N PRO A 119 9.56 1.13 -15.75
CA PRO A 119 9.23 -0.13 -16.41
C PRO A 119 10.20 -0.49 -17.55
N GLU A 120 10.82 0.49 -18.21
CA GLU A 120 11.88 0.27 -19.21
C GLU A 120 13.14 -0.41 -18.65
N ASP A 121 13.35 -0.33 -17.33
CA ASP A 121 14.48 -0.95 -16.64
C ASP A 121 14.18 -2.37 -16.13
N THR A 122 12.99 -2.92 -16.39
CA THR A 122 12.58 -4.26 -15.94
C THR A 122 13.63 -5.33 -16.24
N ARG A 123 14.24 -5.32 -17.44
CA ARG A 123 15.26 -6.31 -17.82
C ARG A 123 16.55 -6.23 -17.00
N LYS A 124 16.83 -5.11 -16.36
CA LYS A 124 18.03 -4.88 -15.53
C LYS A 124 17.84 -5.37 -14.10
N ILE A 125 16.60 -5.55 -13.68
CA ILE A 125 16.20 -5.89 -12.30
C ILE A 125 15.48 -7.25 -12.23
N CYS A 126 15.55 -8.03 -13.31
CA CYS A 126 15.07 -9.41 -13.37
C CYS A 126 16.23 -10.37 -13.61
N ASP A 127 16.23 -11.47 -12.86
CA ASP A 127 16.98 -12.69 -13.15
C ASP A 127 16.01 -13.75 -13.68
N GLY A 128 16.05 -13.99 -14.99
CA GLY A 128 15.04 -14.78 -15.69
C GLY A 128 13.64 -14.17 -15.53
N ASN A 129 12.77 -14.90 -14.83
CA ASN A 129 11.37 -14.52 -14.60
C ASN A 129 11.10 -14.04 -13.16
N GLN A 130 12.16 -13.75 -12.39
CA GLN A 130 12.08 -13.29 -11.00
C GLN A 130 12.76 -11.93 -10.85
N PHE A 131 12.17 -11.06 -10.05
CA PHE A 131 12.81 -9.80 -9.67
C PHE A 131 13.95 -10.06 -8.69
N VAL A 132 15.05 -9.34 -8.86
CA VAL A 132 16.20 -9.40 -7.94
C VAL A 132 15.83 -8.84 -6.57
N ASP A 133 16.47 -9.34 -5.52
CA ASP A 133 16.27 -8.83 -4.17
C ASP A 133 17.00 -7.50 -3.96
N VAL A 134 16.22 -6.44 -3.75
CA VAL A 134 16.71 -5.07 -3.57
C VAL A 134 16.75 -4.62 -2.11
N ARG A 135 16.56 -5.53 -1.13
CA ARG A 135 16.61 -5.19 0.32
C ARG A 135 17.88 -4.45 0.73
N HIS A 136 19.01 -4.79 0.11
CA HIS A 136 20.31 -4.17 0.38
C HIS A 136 20.34 -2.66 0.06
N LEU A 137 19.45 -2.16 -0.81
CA LEU A 137 19.34 -0.73 -1.14
C LEU A 137 18.61 0.09 -0.06
N ILE A 138 17.87 -0.57 0.83
CA ILE A 138 16.91 0.07 1.74
C ILE A 138 17.57 0.50 3.05
N GLY A 139 18.80 0.03 3.33
CA GLY A 139 19.53 0.25 4.58
C GLY A 139 18.81 -0.32 5.81
N THR A 140 19.45 -0.29 6.98
CA THR A 140 18.77 -0.61 8.25
C THR A 140 17.83 0.54 8.61
N VAL A 141 16.53 0.27 8.67
CA VAL A 141 15.55 1.24 9.17
C VAL A 141 15.60 1.18 10.70
N THR A 142 16.26 2.14 11.34
CA THR A 142 16.17 2.33 12.80
C THR A 142 14.85 3.02 13.15
N SER A 143 14.16 2.46 14.15
CA SER A 143 12.89 2.95 14.71
C SER A 143 12.94 4.39 15.21
#